data_AF-A0A847VK52-F1
#
_entry.id   AF-A0A847VK52-F1
#
_cell.length_a   1.000
_cell.length_b   1.000
_cell.length_c   1.000
_cell.angle_alpha   90.00
_cell.angle_beta   90.00
_cell.angle_gamma   90.00
#
_symmetry.space_group_name_H-M   'P 1'
#
loop_
_entity.id
_entity.type
_entity.pdbx_description
1 polymer ?
#
loop_
_entity_poly.entity_id
_entity_poly.type
_entity_poly.pdbx_seq_one_letter_code
_entity_poly.pdbx_strand_id
1 'polypeptide(L)'
;DLSGRPGLEWHVPFTAGQIGGFDTQLAHEFFQGFVNHAQLTLHIDNLKGTNAHHQCETIFKAFARALRMALAHDARSAGAIPSTKGIL
;
A
#
# COMPACT_ATOMS: atom_id res chain seq x y z
N ASP A 1 -7.76 0.21 0.11
CA ASP A 1 -9.14 0.50 0.53
C ASP A 1 -9.09 1.48 1.70
N LEU A 2 -9.62 2.69 1.53
CA LEU A 2 -9.68 3.73 2.58
C LEU A 2 -10.85 3.44 3.51
N SER A 3 -10.68 2.40 4.33
CA SER A 3 -11.78 1.64 4.92
C SER A 3 -12.11 1.99 6.37
N GLY A 4 -11.30 2.83 7.02
CA GLY A 4 -11.32 3.03 8.47
C GLY A 4 -10.80 1.80 9.25
N ARG A 5 -10.28 0.77 8.56
CA ARG A 5 -9.83 -0.50 9.17
C ARG A 5 -8.41 -0.82 8.73
N PRO A 6 -7.43 -0.82 9.66
CA PRO A 6 -6.06 -1.13 9.33
C PRO A 6 -5.93 -2.60 8.92
N GLY A 7 -5.18 -2.84 7.83
CA GLY A 7 -4.83 -4.19 7.40
C GLY A 7 -3.76 -4.16 6.32
N LEU A 8 -2.79 -5.06 6.41
CA LEU A 8 -1.73 -5.24 5.41
C LEU A 8 -1.68 -6.71 5.00
N GLU A 9 -1.85 -6.96 3.71
CA GLU A 9 -1.47 -8.23 3.08
C GLU A 9 -0.17 -8.03 2.30
N TRP A 10 0.84 -8.85 2.57
CA TRP A 10 2.20 -8.61 2.10
C TRP A 10 2.84 -9.87 1.52
N HIS A 11 2.92 -9.93 0.19
CA HIS A 11 3.65 -10.96 -0.56
C HIS A 11 4.78 -10.34 -1.36
N VAL A 12 5.88 -10.02 -0.66
CA VAL A 12 7.08 -9.46 -1.28
C VAL A 12 8.28 -10.33 -0.93
N PRO A 13 8.60 -11.35 -1.75
CA PRO A 13 9.80 -12.15 -1.59
C PRO A 13 11.01 -11.36 -2.11
N PHE A 14 11.53 -10.44 -1.30
CA PHE A 14 12.76 -9.71 -1.63
C PHE A 14 13.90 -10.69 -1.90
N THR A 15 14.66 -10.44 -2.98
CA THR A 15 15.76 -11.32 -3.38
C THR A 15 17.07 -11.06 -2.63
N ALA A 16 17.14 -9.99 -1.84
CA ALA A 16 18.28 -9.64 -1.00
C ALA A 16 17.79 -9.00 0.29
N GLY A 17 18.53 -9.19 1.39
CA GLY A 17 18.19 -8.58 2.69
C GLY A 17 18.43 -7.07 2.75
N GLN A 18 19.29 -6.52 1.88
CA GLN A 18 19.66 -5.11 1.87
C GLN A 18 19.70 -4.51 0.45
N ILE A 19 19.41 -3.21 0.35
CA ILE A 19 19.51 -2.38 -0.83
C ILE A 19 20.42 -1.19 -0.49
N GLY A 20 21.72 -1.29 -0.78
CA GLY A 20 22.70 -0.33 -0.27
C GLY A 20 22.69 -0.31 1.26
N GLY A 21 22.35 0.82 1.87
CA GLY A 21 22.21 0.96 3.33
C GLY A 21 20.80 0.70 3.88
N PHE A 22 19.84 0.29 3.05
CA PHE A 22 18.45 0.07 3.46
C PHE A 22 18.17 -1.42 3.69
N ASP A 23 17.72 -1.81 4.88
CA ASP A 23 17.23 -3.16 5.15
C ASP A 23 15.85 -3.37 4.54
N THR A 24 15.71 -4.38 3.70
CA THR A 24 14.46 -4.68 2.99
C THR A 24 13.28 -5.02 3.90
N GLN A 25 13.53 -5.49 5.12
CA GLN A 25 12.48 -5.74 6.11
C GLN A 25 11.79 -4.43 6.53
N LEU A 26 12.50 -3.29 6.50
CA LEU A 26 11.93 -1.99 6.83
C LEU A 26 10.86 -1.53 5.83
N ALA A 27 10.82 -2.08 4.62
CA ALA A 27 9.73 -1.80 3.69
C ALA A 27 8.40 -2.37 4.22
N HIS A 28 8.40 -3.58 4.77
CA HIS A 28 7.23 -4.15 5.44
C HIS A 28 6.81 -3.26 6.63
N GLU A 29 7.75 -2.92 7.52
CA GLU A 29 7.46 -2.10 8.70
C GLU A 29 6.95 -0.70 8.34
N PHE A 30 7.46 -0.09 7.27
CA PHE A 30 6.95 1.17 6.75
C PHE A 30 5.46 1.04 6.36
N PHE A 31 5.10 0.02 5.58
CA PHE A 31 3.71 -0.15 5.15
C PHE A 31 2.80 -0.59 6.31
N GLN A 32 3.30 -1.40 7.24
CA GLN A 32 2.56 -1.78 8.45
C GLN A 32 2.25 -0.55 9.31
N GLY A 33 3.25 0.31 9.52
CA GLY A 33 3.08 1.59 10.20
C GLY A 33 2.09 2.49 9.44
N PHE A 34 2.23 2.58 8.13
CA PHE A 34 1.34 3.39 7.29
C PHE A 34 -0.12 2.95 7.41
N VAL A 35 -0.45 1.66 7.23
CA VAL A 35 -1.84 1.18 7.28
C VAL A 35 -2.46 1.37 8.67
N ASN A 36 -1.66 1.23 9.74
CA ASN A 36 -2.11 1.40 11.12
C ASN A 36 -2.56 2.83 11.39
N HIS A 37 -1.78 3.82 10.94
CA HIS A 37 -2.03 5.24 11.22
C HIS A 37 -2.99 5.88 10.22
N ALA A 38 -2.98 5.43 8.97
CA ALA A 38 -3.92 5.89 7.95
C ALA A 38 -5.28 5.18 8.02
N GLN A 39 -5.42 4.17 8.90
CA GLN A 39 -6.64 3.37 9.10
C GLN A 39 -7.22 2.83 7.78
N LEU A 40 -6.35 2.25 6.95
CA LEU A 40 -6.73 1.73 5.64
C LEU A 40 -6.26 0.30 5.47
N THR A 41 -6.85 -0.39 4.51
CA THR A 41 -6.44 -1.75 4.13
C THR A 41 -5.62 -1.70 2.84
N LEU A 42 -4.47 -2.36 2.83
CA LEU A 42 -3.55 -2.41 1.69
C LEU A 42 -3.13 -3.84 1.39
N HIS A 43 -3.07 -4.18 0.11
CA HIS A 43 -2.54 -5.45 -0.38
C HIS A 43 -1.36 -5.15 -1.30
N ILE A 44 -0.23 -5.80 -1.07
CA ILE A 44 0.98 -5.65 -1.87
C ILE A 44 1.49 -7.03 -2.28
N ASP A 45 1.48 -7.27 -3.59
CA ASP A 45 2.07 -8.46 -4.20
C ASP A 45 3.18 -8.04 -5.16
N ASN A 46 4.41 -8.49 -4.90
CA ASN A 46 5.49 -8.38 -5.88
C ASN A 46 5.42 -9.58 -6.84
N LEU A 47 4.74 -9.40 -7.97
CA LEU A 47 4.45 -10.50 -8.91
C LEU A 47 5.71 -11.18 -9.46
N LYS A 48 6.74 -10.42 -9.81
CA LYS A 48 8.00 -10.90 -10.40
C LYS A 48 9.14 -9.94 -10.08
N GLY A 49 10.38 -10.43 -10.09
CA GLY A 49 11.57 -9.60 -9.94
C GLY A 49 12.73 -10.40 -9.36
N THR A 50 13.96 -10.06 -9.76
CA THR A 50 15.19 -10.70 -9.27
C THR A 50 16.13 -9.72 -8.57
N ASN A 51 15.82 -8.43 -8.60
CA ASN A 51 16.62 -7.35 -8.01
C ASN A 51 15.81 -6.65 -6.93
N ALA A 52 16.29 -6.70 -5.68
CA ALA A 52 15.59 -6.14 -4.52
C ALA A 52 15.34 -4.62 -4.63
N HIS A 53 16.26 -3.85 -5.23
CA HIS A 53 16.05 -2.42 -5.46
C HIS A 53 14.82 -2.18 -6.35
N HIS A 54 14.76 -2.87 -7.48
CA HIS A 54 13.64 -2.74 -8.41
C HIS A 54 12.33 -3.27 -7.80
N GLN A 55 12.38 -4.36 -7.02
CA GLN A 55 11.21 -4.85 -6.27
C GLN A 55 10.68 -3.76 -5.33
N CYS A 56 11.55 -3.17 -4.51
CA CYS A 56 11.15 -2.13 -3.56
C CYS A 56 10.58 -0.90 -4.28
N GLU A 57 11.31 -0.39 -5.28
CA GLU A 57 10.91 0.79 -6.03
C GLU A 57 9.56 0.60 -6.75
N THR A 58 9.33 -0.57 -7.34
CA THR A 58 8.06 -0.86 -8.04
C THR A 58 6.88 -0.94 -7.08
N ILE A 59 7.07 -1.47 -5.87
CA ILE A 59 6.06 -1.48 -4.81
C ILE A 59 5.65 -0.04 -4.45
N PHE A 60 6.61 0.84 -4.15
CA PHE A 60 6.30 2.23 -3.80
C PHE A 60 5.62 2.98 -4.96
N LYS A 61 6.05 2.74 -6.21
CA LYS A 61 5.41 3.32 -7.40
C LYS A 61 3.98 2.81 -7.61
N ALA A 62 3.75 1.51 -7.43
CA ALA A 62 2.42 0.91 -7.55
C ALA A 62 1.48 1.43 -6.46
N PHE A 63 1.96 1.45 -5.21
CA PHE A 63 1.27 2.04 -4.07
C PHE A 63 0.87 3.50 -4.33
N ALA A 64 1.79 4.35 -4.78
CA ALA A 64 1.49 5.76 -5.04
C ALA A 64 0.39 5.94 -6.10
N ARG A 65 0.39 5.10 -7.14
CA ARG A 65 -0.67 5.10 -8.17
C ARG A 65 -2.00 4.64 -7.60
N ALA A 66 -2.02 3.55 -6.84
CA ALA A 66 -3.22 3.01 -6.21
C ALA A 66 -3.83 4.00 -5.21
N LEU A 67 -3.00 4.61 -4.36
CA LEU A 67 -3.43 5.63 -3.40
C LEU A 67 -4.02 6.86 -4.12
N ARG A 68 -3.37 7.34 -5.18
CA ARG A 68 -3.91 8.45 -5.98
C ARG A 68 -5.29 8.13 -6.56
N MET A 69 -5.49 6.91 -7.05
CA MET A 69 -6.80 6.48 -7.57
C MET A 69 -7.84 6.40 -6.44
N ALA A 70 -7.47 5.86 -5.27
CA ALA A 70 -8.36 5.75 -4.13
C ALA A 70 -8.77 7.11 -3.53
N LEU A 71 -7.90 8.11 -3.61
CA LEU A 71 -8.15 9.49 -3.14
C LEU A 71 -8.87 10.37 -4.18
N ALA A 72 -9.02 9.92 -5.42
CA ALA A 72 -9.64 10.71 -6.46
C ALA A 72 -11.13 10.94 -6.15
N HIS A 73 -11.60 12.17 -6.35
CA HIS A 73 -13.02 12.48 -6.18
C HIS A 73 -13.85 11.78 -7.28
N ASP A 74 -14.88 11.04 -6.91
CA ASP A 74 -15.87 10.50 -7.86
C ASP A 74 -17.08 11.43 -7.93
N ALA A 75 -17.21 12.14 -9.06
CA ALA A 75 -18.33 13.05 -9.31
C ALA A 75 -19.71 12.37 -9.26
N ARG A 76 -19.78 11.06 -9.51
CA ARG A 76 -21.04 10.28 -9.44
C ARG A 76 -21.48 10.00 -8.01
N SER A 77 -20.58 10.13 -7.06
CA SER A 77 -20.79 9.88 -5.62
C SER A 77 -20.61 11.16 -4.80
N ALA A 78 -20.79 12.32 -5.42
CA ALA A 78 -20.58 13.61 -4.77
C ALA A 78 -21.45 13.76 -3.52
N GLY A 79 -20.83 14.12 -2.38
CA GLY A 79 -21.52 14.29 -1.10
C GLY A 79 -21.93 12.98 -0.41
N ALA A 80 -21.68 11.82 -1.00
CA ALA A 80 -21.95 10.52 -0.39
C ALA A 80 -20.70 9.94 0.29
N ILE A 81 -20.89 9.29 1.44
CA ILE A 81 -19.85 8.46 2.06
C ILE A 81 -19.83 7.11 1.31
N PRO A 82 -18.69 6.65 0.74
CA PRO A 82 -18.60 5.43 -0.05
C PRO A 82 -18.61 4.17 0.83
N SER A 83 -19.69 3.99 1.59
CA SER A 83 -19.90 2.87 2.52
C SER A 83 -21.38 2.58 2.64
N THR A 84 -21.78 1.31 2.50
CA THR A 84 -23.18 0.89 2.68
C THR A 84 -23.67 1.07 4.12
N LYS A 85 -22.75 1.23 5.08
CA LYS A 85 -23.04 1.55 6.48
C LYS A 85 -23.22 3.05 6.72
N GLY A 86 -22.96 3.90 5.72
CA GLY A 86 -23.04 5.36 5.83
C GLY A 86 -21.94 5.99 6.70
N ILE A 87 -20.93 5.22 7.10
CA ILE A 87 -19.81 5.67 7.95
C ILE A 87 -18.49 5.07 7.45
N LEU A 88 -17.40 5.82 7.64
CA LEU A 88 -16.00 5.46 7.41
C LEU A 88 -15.11 6.18 8.44
#